data_AF-A0A8C3YFT9-F1
#
_entry.id   AF-A0A8C3YFT9-F1
#
_cell.length_a   1.000
_cell.length_b   1.000
_cell.length_c   1.000
_cell.angle_alpha   90.00
_cell.angle_beta   90.00
_cell.angle_gamma   90.00
#
_symmetry.space_group_name_H-M   'P 1'
#
loop_
_entity.id
_entity.type
_entity.pdbx_description
1 polymer ?
#
loop_
_entity_poly.entity_id
_entity_poly.type
_entity_poly.pdbx_seq_one_letter_code
_entity_poly.pdbx_strand_id
1 'polypeptide(L)'
;MTNCSLKRTENTKIIQATCALLNSGGGVIKVEIDNKNYSYRCHGLGQDLETSLQKLLPSGSQKYLDYLQQGHNLMIFVKSWNPDVFGLPLRICSLRSNLYQRAVTSTVNLGASNALELLREKQSRAQKERSRVKEVHPQKSLDQYIQEEEDMRLCASEFLQRDKLRYKEKLDFTESTHVEFKRFTTKKIIPRIKEMLPHYVSAFANTQGGYLIIGVDDKSKEVFGCKREKVDPDLLKKEIGNCIEKLPTFHFCCKKPKVNFTTKILNVYQNDVLYGYVCVVHVEPFCCVVFTEAPDSWVIRDNSVTRLTAEQWVTMMLDIQSGKPGNSICCGCESLCKKLFSDHKGLEELMKTQVNEDTKSPGVVIFSRSWASDVGLRKEHSPNYICMCVYIYIYIFFFFFFFFFFFCLVILGLHPWHMEVPRLGV
;
A
#
# COMPACT_ATOMS: atom_id res chain seq x y z
N MET A 1 25.70 -35.65 -2.96
CA MET A 1 24.63 -34.71 -3.40
C MET A 1 23.69 -34.36 -2.25
N THR A 2 24.22 -34.18 -1.06
CA THR A 2 23.47 -34.02 0.19
C THR A 2 23.82 -32.64 0.76
N ASN A 3 22.83 -31.93 1.30
CA ASN A 3 22.98 -30.75 2.18
C ASN A 3 22.87 -29.31 1.59
N CYS A 4 22.66 -29.08 0.29
CA CYS A 4 22.32 -27.70 -0.16
C CYS A 4 20.92 -27.25 0.26
N SER A 5 19.95 -28.18 0.26
CA SER A 5 18.57 -27.88 0.67
C SER A 5 18.47 -27.63 2.17
N LEU A 6 19.12 -28.47 2.98
CA LEU A 6 19.12 -28.38 4.44
C LEU A 6 19.77 -27.06 4.90
N LYS A 7 20.97 -26.75 4.39
CA LYS A 7 21.62 -25.45 4.62
C LYS A 7 20.70 -24.25 4.34
N ARG A 8 19.96 -24.28 3.23
CA ARG A 8 18.99 -23.22 2.88
C ARG A 8 17.82 -23.15 3.86
N THR A 9 17.30 -24.30 4.29
CA THR A 9 16.21 -24.40 5.25
C THR A 9 16.62 -23.89 6.63
N GLU A 10 17.79 -24.28 7.13
CA GLU A 10 18.33 -23.82 8.43
C GLU A 10 18.57 -22.32 8.42
N ASN A 11 19.21 -21.80 7.38
CA ASN A 11 19.41 -20.37 7.19
C ASN A 11 18.07 -19.63 7.22
N THR A 12 17.08 -20.11 6.45
CA THR A 12 15.73 -19.51 6.43
C THR A 12 15.08 -19.49 7.82
N LYS A 13 15.15 -20.58 8.58
CA LYS A 13 14.60 -20.65 9.95
C LYS A 13 15.23 -19.61 10.88
N ILE A 14 16.56 -19.47 10.84
CA ILE A 14 17.28 -18.49 11.67
C ILE A 14 16.87 -17.07 11.27
N ILE A 15 16.84 -16.75 9.98
CA ILE A 15 16.44 -15.41 9.52
C ILE A 15 14.99 -15.07 9.91
N GLN A 16 14.07 -16.03 9.79
CA GLN A 16 12.67 -15.85 10.20
C GLN A 16 12.55 -15.61 11.71
N ALA A 17 13.25 -16.40 12.52
CA ALA A 17 13.27 -16.23 13.97
C ALA A 17 13.90 -14.88 14.37
N THR A 18 15.00 -14.48 13.73
CA THR A 18 15.63 -13.18 13.97
C THR A 18 14.67 -12.03 13.63
N CYS A 19 14.03 -12.07 12.47
CA CYS A 19 13.04 -11.06 12.08
C CYS A 19 11.87 -11.00 13.07
N ALA A 20 11.37 -12.15 13.51
CA ALA A 20 10.30 -12.23 14.49
C ALA A 20 10.67 -11.60 15.83
N LEU A 21 11.85 -11.93 16.37
CA LEU A 21 12.33 -11.37 17.64
C LEU A 21 12.58 -9.86 17.55
N LEU A 22 13.19 -9.38 16.44
CA LEU A 22 13.34 -7.95 16.19
C LEU A 22 12.00 -7.22 16.30
N ASN A 23 10.94 -7.78 15.71
CA ASN A 23 9.60 -7.20 15.70
C ASN A 23 8.76 -7.53 16.96
N SER A 24 9.34 -8.14 17.99
CA SER A 24 8.60 -8.63 19.17
C SER A 24 9.35 -8.43 20.50
N GLY A 25 10.17 -7.38 20.58
CA GLY A 25 10.84 -6.99 21.83
C GLY A 25 12.22 -7.63 22.07
N GLY A 26 12.73 -8.39 21.10
CA GLY A 26 13.99 -9.12 21.20
C GLY A 26 13.84 -10.50 21.84
N GLY A 27 14.97 -11.19 22.02
CA GLY A 27 15.03 -12.51 22.65
C GLY A 27 16.29 -13.28 22.27
N VAL A 28 16.22 -14.61 22.38
CA VAL A 28 17.38 -15.49 22.10
C VAL A 28 16.95 -16.67 21.24
N ILE A 29 17.71 -16.92 20.18
CA ILE A 29 17.59 -18.11 19.34
C ILE A 29 18.63 -19.12 19.83
N LYS A 30 18.16 -20.30 20.23
CA LYS A 30 19.03 -21.43 20.57
C LYS A 30 19.17 -22.35 19.35
N VAL A 31 20.39 -22.54 18.89
CA VAL A 31 20.73 -23.44 17.78
C VAL A 31 21.58 -24.58 18.32
N GLU A 32 21.13 -25.81 18.13
CA GLU A 32 21.90 -27.01 18.47
C GLU A 32 22.89 -27.33 17.35
N ILE A 33 24.16 -27.51 17.70
CA ILE A 33 25.26 -27.72 16.78
C ILE A 33 25.48 -29.23 16.62
N ASP A 34 25.15 -29.75 15.44
CA ASP A 34 25.35 -31.16 15.10
C ASP A 34 26.84 -31.53 14.95
N ASN A 35 27.63 -30.62 14.35
CA ASN A 35 29.07 -30.83 14.18
C ASN A 35 29.81 -30.66 15.53
N LYS A 36 30.18 -31.78 16.15
CA LYS A 36 30.91 -31.82 17.42
C LYS A 36 32.24 -31.07 17.42
N ASN A 37 32.87 -30.89 16.25
CA ASN A 37 34.14 -30.18 16.11
C ASN A 37 33.96 -28.67 15.85
N TYR A 38 32.73 -28.18 15.77
CA TYR A 38 32.46 -26.77 15.51
C TYR A 38 32.71 -25.91 16.77
N SER A 39 33.53 -24.90 16.57
CA SER A 39 33.76 -23.77 17.48
C SER A 39 33.46 -22.46 16.76
N TYR A 40 32.53 -21.66 17.27
CA TYR A 40 32.18 -20.35 16.73
C TYR A 40 33.40 -19.43 16.64
N ARG A 41 34.29 -19.47 17.65
CA ARG A 41 35.52 -18.66 17.68
C ARG A 41 36.46 -18.98 16.52
N CYS A 42 36.48 -20.22 16.04
CA CYS A 42 37.39 -20.67 14.99
C CYS A 42 36.73 -20.65 13.60
N HIS A 43 35.42 -20.88 13.52
CA HIS A 43 34.73 -21.15 12.26
C HIS A 43 33.72 -20.07 11.84
N GLY A 44 33.33 -19.15 12.75
CA GLY A 44 32.32 -18.13 12.46
C GLY A 44 30.93 -18.70 12.19
N LEU A 45 29.99 -17.86 11.72
CA LEU A 45 28.61 -18.27 11.43
C LEU A 45 28.46 -18.95 10.07
N GLY A 46 29.41 -18.69 9.17
CA GLY A 46 29.32 -19.06 7.77
C GLY A 46 28.77 -17.93 6.92
N GLN A 47 29.42 -17.74 5.76
CA GLN A 47 29.20 -16.61 4.87
C GLN A 47 27.73 -16.44 4.42
N ASP A 48 27.00 -17.53 4.22
CA ASP A 48 25.62 -17.50 3.75
C ASP A 48 24.64 -17.01 4.82
N LEU A 49 24.87 -17.34 6.09
CA LEU A 49 24.06 -16.85 7.19
C LEU A 49 24.38 -15.37 7.44
N GLU A 50 25.66 -15.00 7.45
CA GLU A 50 26.11 -13.60 7.57
C GLU A 50 25.52 -12.73 6.45
N THR A 51 25.59 -13.18 5.20
CA THR A 51 25.02 -12.47 4.05
C THR A 51 23.50 -12.31 4.18
N SER A 52 22.81 -13.33 4.70
CA SER A 52 21.35 -13.28 4.87
C SER A 52 20.94 -12.37 6.03
N LEU A 53 21.71 -12.35 7.11
CA LEU A 53 21.54 -11.40 8.22
C LEU A 53 21.84 -9.97 7.78
N GLN A 54 22.86 -9.76 6.95
CA GLN A 54 23.18 -8.44 6.39
C GLN A 54 22.05 -7.91 5.49
N LYS A 55 21.37 -8.77 4.73
CA LYS A 55 20.20 -8.38 3.94
C LYS A 55 19.03 -7.97 4.82
N LEU A 56 18.82 -8.64 5.96
CA LEU A 56 17.79 -8.28 6.94
C LEU A 56 18.16 -6.99 7.72
N LEU A 57 19.45 -6.80 8.00
CA LEU A 57 20.00 -5.73 8.82
C LEU A 57 21.13 -4.97 8.10
N PRO A 58 20.82 -4.13 7.09
CA PRO A 58 21.84 -3.52 6.23
C PRO A 58 22.80 -2.58 6.97
N SER A 59 22.36 -1.90 8.02
CA SER A 59 23.18 -0.91 8.76
C SER A 59 23.92 -1.49 9.98
N GLY A 60 24.10 -2.82 10.00
CA GLY A 60 25.04 -3.51 10.89
C GLY A 60 24.35 -4.52 11.81
N SER A 61 24.52 -5.81 11.48
CA SER A 61 24.07 -6.94 12.31
C SER A 61 24.57 -6.88 13.75
N GLN A 62 25.80 -6.39 13.96
CA GLN A 62 26.45 -6.26 15.28
C GLN A 62 25.69 -5.34 16.25
N LYS A 63 24.86 -4.40 15.74
CA LYS A 63 24.06 -3.55 16.63
C LYS A 63 22.94 -4.34 17.30
N TYR A 64 22.39 -5.33 16.61
CA TYR A 64 21.21 -6.08 17.03
C TYR A 64 21.49 -7.51 17.46
N LEU A 65 22.62 -8.08 17.05
CA LEU A 65 22.93 -9.49 17.22
C LEU A 65 24.21 -9.69 18.01
N ASP A 66 24.11 -10.44 19.09
CA ASP A 66 25.25 -10.94 19.88
C ASP A 66 25.25 -12.48 19.86
N TYR A 67 26.43 -13.09 19.92
CA TYR A 67 26.59 -14.54 19.76
C TYR A 67 27.35 -15.14 20.94
N LEU A 68 26.86 -16.26 21.46
CA LEU A 68 27.53 -17.00 22.52
C LEU A 68 27.39 -18.50 22.28
N GLN A 69 28.52 -19.22 22.22
CA GLN A 69 28.50 -20.67 22.21
C GLN A 69 28.64 -21.22 23.64
N GLN A 70 27.75 -22.14 24.01
CA GLN A 70 27.78 -22.90 25.26
C GLN A 70 27.70 -24.40 24.94
N GLY A 71 28.85 -25.09 25.01
CA GLY A 71 28.95 -26.50 24.61
C GLY A 71 28.49 -26.70 23.16
N HIS A 72 27.48 -27.55 22.98
CA HIS A 72 26.88 -27.86 21.68
C HIS A 72 25.73 -26.92 21.29
N ASN A 73 25.57 -25.77 21.95
CA ASN A 73 24.56 -24.78 21.60
C ASN A 73 25.18 -23.46 21.18
N LEU A 74 24.72 -22.89 20.07
CA LEU A 74 24.95 -21.50 19.70
C LEU A 74 23.72 -20.67 20.07
N MET A 75 23.91 -19.67 20.92
CA MET A 75 22.89 -18.71 21.33
C MET A 75 23.06 -17.43 20.52
N ILE A 76 22.02 -17.03 19.80
CA ILE A 76 21.96 -15.77 19.04
C ILE A 76 21.02 -14.84 19.79
N PHE A 77 21.58 -13.83 20.45
CA PHE A 77 20.82 -12.80 21.14
C PHE A 77 20.37 -11.76 20.12
N VAL A 78 19.08 -11.45 20.13
CA VAL A 78 18.45 -10.51 19.20
C VAL A 78 17.87 -9.37 20.03
N LYS A 79 18.37 -8.15 19.83
CA LYS A 79 17.81 -6.95 20.47
C LYS A 79 16.51 -6.56 19.80
N SER A 80 15.62 -5.90 20.55
CA SER A 80 14.39 -5.34 19.97
C SER A 80 14.72 -4.36 18.84
N TRP A 81 13.90 -4.35 17.80
CA TRP A 81 13.97 -3.34 16.75
C TRP A 81 13.79 -1.95 17.34
N ASN A 82 14.67 -1.02 16.95
CA ASN A 82 14.58 0.38 17.34
C ASN A 82 14.64 1.28 16.09
N PRO A 83 13.57 2.07 15.82
CA PRO A 83 13.52 2.99 14.68
C PRO A 83 14.61 4.05 14.68
N ASP A 84 15.07 4.49 15.85
CA ASP A 84 15.96 5.65 16.00
C ASP A 84 17.41 5.33 15.58
N VAL A 85 17.79 4.05 15.57
CA VAL A 85 19.16 3.59 15.33
C VAL A 85 19.57 3.68 13.86
N PHE A 86 18.60 3.74 12.95
CA PHE A 86 18.84 3.67 11.49
C PHE A 86 18.69 5.01 10.76
N GLY A 87 18.30 6.08 11.45
CA GLY A 87 17.95 7.36 10.80
C GLY A 87 16.78 7.24 9.80
N LEU A 88 16.11 6.09 9.80
CA LEU A 88 15.01 5.72 8.91
C LEU A 88 13.79 5.47 9.80
N PRO A 89 12.61 6.04 9.48
CA PRO A 89 11.42 5.94 10.33
C PRO A 89 10.71 4.57 10.19
N LEU A 90 11.48 3.48 10.10
CA LEU A 90 10.99 2.11 9.97
C LEU A 90 10.55 1.58 11.33
N ARG A 91 9.29 1.19 11.43
CA ARG A 91 8.71 0.67 12.68
C ARG A 91 8.94 -0.82 12.87
N ILE A 92 9.13 -1.57 11.79
CA ILE A 92 9.39 -3.01 11.82
C ILE A 92 10.48 -3.42 10.82
N CYS A 93 11.13 -4.52 11.12
CA CYS A 93 12.10 -5.20 10.27
C CYS A 93 11.40 -6.11 9.26
N SER A 94 11.91 -6.14 8.03
CA SER A 94 11.40 -7.00 6.95
C SER A 94 12.54 -7.43 6.05
N LEU A 95 12.51 -8.69 5.61
CA LEU A 95 13.46 -9.20 4.61
C LEU A 95 13.08 -8.70 3.20
N ARG A 96 11.79 -8.72 2.87
CA ARG A 96 11.23 -8.20 1.62
C ARG A 96 9.85 -7.61 1.86
N SER A 97 9.56 -6.47 1.24
CA SER A 97 8.21 -5.89 1.29
C SER A 97 7.22 -6.63 0.39
N ASN A 98 7.71 -7.23 -0.71
CA ASN A 98 6.91 -7.81 -1.78
C ASN A 98 5.96 -6.77 -2.44
N LEU A 99 6.32 -5.49 -2.32
CA LEU A 99 5.81 -4.39 -3.11
C LEU A 99 6.78 -4.11 -4.24
N TYR A 100 6.27 -4.02 -5.45
CA TYR A 100 7.07 -3.69 -6.62
C TYR A 100 6.65 -2.35 -7.19
N GLN A 101 7.59 -1.67 -7.84
CA GLN A 101 7.35 -0.52 -8.70
C GLN A 101 8.17 -0.64 -9.97
N ARG A 102 7.69 0.02 -11.03
CA ARG A 102 8.47 0.28 -12.25
C ARG A 102 9.46 1.40 -11.97
N ALA A 103 10.73 1.14 -12.29
CA ALA A 103 11.80 2.12 -12.32
C ALA A 103 12.39 2.09 -13.73
N VAL A 104 11.82 2.93 -14.61
CA VAL A 104 12.10 2.93 -16.05
C VAL A 104 11.86 1.52 -16.62
N THR A 105 12.88 0.88 -17.19
CA THR A 105 12.77 -0.47 -17.77
C THR A 105 12.82 -1.60 -16.74
N SER A 106 13.06 -1.29 -15.47
CA SER A 106 13.26 -2.30 -14.42
C SER A 106 12.06 -2.44 -13.49
N THR A 107 11.82 -3.67 -13.05
CA THR A 107 10.82 -4.00 -12.02
C THR A 107 11.53 -4.28 -10.71
N VAL A 108 11.33 -3.40 -9.72
CA VAL A 108 12.14 -3.38 -8.48
C VAL A 108 11.29 -3.76 -7.28
N ASN A 109 11.74 -4.73 -6.48
CA ASN A 109 11.18 -5.01 -5.15
C ASN A 109 11.62 -3.89 -4.20
N LEU A 110 10.67 -3.16 -3.64
CA LEU A 110 10.98 -2.05 -2.76
C LEU A 110 11.58 -2.56 -1.45
N GLY A 111 12.76 -2.02 -1.12
CA GLY A 111 13.28 -2.12 0.24
C GLY A 111 12.32 -1.49 1.25
N ALA A 112 12.46 -1.82 2.54
CA ALA A 112 11.52 -1.37 3.57
C ALA A 112 11.31 0.15 3.59
N SER A 113 12.37 0.95 3.36
CA SER A 113 12.29 2.42 3.33
C SER A 113 11.45 2.94 2.16
N ASN A 114 11.73 2.49 0.95
CA ASN A 114 10.99 2.92 -0.24
C ASN A 114 9.54 2.40 -0.20
N ALA A 115 9.32 1.22 0.39
CA ALA A 115 7.98 0.70 0.62
C ALA A 115 7.20 1.58 1.60
N LEU A 116 7.83 2.06 2.69
CA LEU A 116 7.21 3.00 3.63
C LEU A 116 6.88 4.34 2.96
N GLU A 117 7.76 4.85 2.11
CA GLU A 117 7.53 6.06 1.33
C GLU A 117 6.30 5.92 0.41
N LEU A 118 6.24 4.82 -0.36
CA LEU A 118 5.08 4.50 -1.19
C LEU A 118 3.77 4.42 -0.38
N LEU A 119 3.81 3.77 0.79
CA LEU A 119 2.62 3.67 1.66
C LEU A 119 2.14 5.05 2.10
N ARG A 120 3.06 5.92 2.56
CA ARG A 120 2.74 7.29 2.98
C ARG A 120 2.22 8.14 1.83
N GLU A 121 2.83 8.00 0.66
CA GLU A 121 2.39 8.67 -0.56
C GLU A 121 0.95 8.30 -0.91
N LYS A 122 0.64 6.99 -1.02
CA LYS A 122 -0.71 6.50 -1.33
C LYS A 122 -1.72 6.87 -0.26
N GLN A 123 -1.34 6.84 1.03
CA GLN A 123 -2.19 7.30 2.14
C GLN A 123 -2.54 8.78 1.99
N SER A 124 -1.54 9.64 1.72
CA SER A 124 -1.75 11.09 1.56
C SER A 124 -2.67 11.40 0.37
N ARG A 125 -2.50 10.71 -0.76
CA ARG A 125 -3.37 10.86 -1.95
C ARG A 125 -4.81 10.47 -1.64
N ALA A 126 -5.02 9.35 -0.93
CA ALA A 126 -6.34 8.90 -0.52
C ALA A 126 -7.04 9.84 0.48
N GLN A 127 -6.27 10.58 1.29
CA GLN A 127 -6.81 11.63 2.16
C GLN A 127 -7.16 12.89 1.37
N LYS A 128 -6.29 13.33 0.43
CA LYS A 128 -6.54 14.49 -0.44
C LYS A 128 -7.75 14.31 -1.35
N GLU A 129 -8.02 13.10 -1.85
CA GLU A 129 -9.25 12.83 -2.63
C GLU A 129 -10.53 13.04 -1.81
N ARG A 130 -10.45 13.00 -0.46
CA ARG A 130 -11.58 13.29 0.45
C ARG A 130 -11.76 14.80 0.70
N SER A 131 -10.66 15.56 0.75
CA SER A 131 -10.66 17.01 0.90
C SER A 131 -10.45 17.66 -0.46
N ARG A 132 -11.53 17.95 -1.21
CA ARG A 132 -11.44 18.52 -2.57
C ARG A 132 -10.64 19.83 -2.59
N VAL A 133 -9.34 19.72 -2.79
CA VAL A 133 -8.46 20.79 -3.25
C VAL A 133 -7.86 20.29 -4.55
N LYS A 134 -8.37 20.83 -5.66
CA LYS A 134 -7.67 20.73 -6.94
C LYS A 134 -6.46 21.66 -6.84
N GLU A 135 -5.28 21.11 -6.67
CA GLU A 135 -4.02 21.79 -7.01
C GLU A 135 -3.43 21.08 -8.22
N VAL A 136 -3.51 21.72 -9.39
CA VAL A 136 -2.55 22.66 -9.99
C VAL A 136 -1.31 21.92 -10.52
N HIS A 137 -1.16 22.01 -11.84
CA HIS A 137 -0.20 21.32 -12.68
C HIS A 137 1.26 21.51 -12.21
N PRO A 138 2.11 20.47 -12.32
CA PRO A 138 3.55 20.64 -12.18
C PRO A 138 4.11 21.51 -13.30
N GLN A 139 5.06 22.35 -12.90
CA GLN A 139 5.76 23.36 -13.69
C GLN A 139 6.62 22.73 -14.80
N LYS A 140 6.52 23.30 -16.01
CA LYS A 140 7.15 22.89 -17.27
C LYS A 140 8.65 23.16 -17.32
N SER A 141 9.47 22.24 -16.83
CA SER A 141 10.91 22.24 -17.13
C SER A 141 11.50 20.85 -17.43
N LEU A 142 10.65 19.85 -17.67
CA LEU A 142 11.02 18.45 -17.94
C LEU A 142 10.28 17.88 -19.19
N ASP A 143 10.00 18.72 -20.19
CA ASP A 143 8.97 18.41 -21.21
C ASP A 143 9.36 17.28 -22.18
N GLN A 144 10.64 17.06 -22.52
CA GLN A 144 11.01 16.03 -23.51
C GLN A 144 10.93 14.60 -22.95
N TYR A 145 11.47 14.35 -21.76
CA TYR A 145 11.47 12.99 -21.17
C TYR A 145 10.05 12.52 -20.82
N ILE A 146 9.20 13.44 -20.35
CA ILE A 146 7.79 13.15 -20.07
C ILE A 146 7.06 12.81 -21.38
N GLN A 147 7.36 13.50 -22.47
CA GLN A 147 6.76 13.23 -23.78
C GLN A 147 7.15 11.84 -24.29
N GLU A 148 8.44 11.46 -24.23
CA GLU A 148 8.90 10.15 -24.71
C GLU A 148 8.27 8.97 -23.94
N GLU A 149 8.10 9.08 -22.60
CA GLU A 149 7.42 8.05 -21.80
C GLU A 149 5.92 7.93 -22.14
N GLU A 150 5.26 9.07 -22.38
CA GLU A 150 3.87 9.10 -22.82
C GLU A 150 3.70 8.53 -24.24
N ASP A 151 4.62 8.83 -25.15
CA ASP A 151 4.66 8.26 -26.49
C ASP A 151 4.78 6.73 -26.44
N MET A 152 5.65 6.18 -25.57
CA MET A 152 5.76 4.73 -25.36
C MET A 152 4.45 4.11 -24.86
N ARG A 153 3.73 4.81 -23.97
CA ARG A 153 2.43 4.39 -23.46
C ARG A 153 1.37 4.39 -24.57
N LEU A 154 1.39 5.39 -25.45
CA LEU A 154 0.51 5.48 -26.61
C LEU A 154 0.80 4.35 -27.60
N CYS A 155 2.07 4.10 -27.97
CA CYS A 155 2.44 2.99 -28.84
C CYS A 155 1.96 1.63 -28.30
N ALA A 156 2.06 1.39 -27.00
CA ALA A 156 1.57 0.16 -26.38
C ALA A 156 0.03 0.06 -26.38
N SER A 157 -0.67 1.19 -26.19
CA SER A 157 -2.13 1.26 -26.33
C SER A 157 -2.58 0.93 -27.75
N GLU A 158 -1.92 1.50 -28.76
CA GLU A 158 -2.18 1.20 -30.17
C GLU A 158 -1.86 -0.25 -30.51
N PHE A 159 -0.75 -0.79 -29.98
CA PHE A 159 -0.39 -2.19 -30.13
C PHE A 159 -1.48 -3.11 -29.57
N LEU A 160 -2.06 -2.78 -28.41
CA LEU A 160 -3.20 -3.50 -27.84
C LEU A 160 -4.41 -3.47 -28.79
N GLN A 161 -4.62 -2.42 -29.58
CA GLN A 161 -5.77 -2.35 -30.50
C GLN A 161 -5.59 -3.17 -31.78
N ARG A 162 -4.37 -3.61 -32.13
CA ARG A 162 -4.14 -4.40 -33.35
C ARG A 162 -4.94 -5.72 -33.36
N ASP A 163 -5.25 -6.20 -34.56
CA ASP A 163 -5.97 -7.47 -34.77
C ASP A 163 -5.06 -8.61 -35.24
N LYS A 164 -3.97 -8.26 -35.94
CA LYS A 164 -3.01 -9.22 -36.51
C LYS A 164 -1.59 -8.72 -36.29
N LEU A 165 -0.71 -9.65 -35.97
CA LEU A 165 0.73 -9.44 -35.85
C LEU A 165 1.46 -10.36 -36.83
N ARG A 166 2.64 -9.94 -37.29
CA ARG A 166 3.50 -10.74 -38.16
C ARG A 166 4.67 -11.32 -37.37
N TYR A 167 4.96 -12.59 -37.59
CA TYR A 167 6.12 -13.26 -36.97
C TYR A 167 7.41 -12.56 -37.39
N LYS A 168 8.27 -12.26 -36.40
CA LYS A 168 9.50 -11.46 -36.52
C LYS A 168 9.29 -10.02 -37.01
N GLU A 169 8.08 -9.49 -36.97
CA GLU A 169 7.96 -8.05 -37.16
C GLU A 169 8.62 -7.31 -36.00
N LYS A 170 9.35 -6.25 -36.34
CA LYS A 170 10.06 -5.43 -35.38
C LYS A 170 9.16 -4.29 -34.91
N LEU A 171 9.02 -4.15 -33.59
CA LEU A 171 8.31 -3.03 -33.00
C LEU A 171 9.17 -1.76 -33.04
N ASP A 172 8.49 -0.63 -33.17
CA ASP A 172 9.04 0.73 -33.20
C ASP A 172 9.21 1.36 -31.80
N PHE A 173 8.68 0.70 -30.77
CA PHE A 173 8.81 1.12 -29.37
C PHE A 173 9.58 0.10 -28.51
N THR A 174 9.93 0.50 -27.30
CA THR A 174 10.81 -0.23 -26.37
C THR A 174 10.16 -0.37 -25.00
N GLU A 175 10.78 -1.19 -24.13
CA GLU A 175 10.45 -1.17 -22.71
C GLU A 175 10.65 0.24 -22.14
N SER A 176 9.78 0.60 -21.19
CA SER A 176 9.73 1.91 -20.53
C SER A 176 9.09 1.74 -19.15
N THR A 177 8.80 2.83 -18.43
CA THR A 177 8.04 2.73 -17.18
C THR A 177 6.66 2.11 -17.38
N HIS A 178 6.08 2.27 -18.58
CA HIS A 178 4.74 1.82 -18.93
C HIS A 178 4.71 0.54 -19.78
N VAL A 179 5.85 0.04 -20.24
CA VAL A 179 5.92 -1.09 -21.17
C VAL A 179 6.96 -2.11 -20.72
N GLU A 180 6.59 -3.39 -20.68
CA GLU A 180 7.51 -4.49 -20.45
C GLU A 180 7.30 -5.58 -21.51
N PHE A 181 8.39 -6.08 -22.08
CA PHE A 181 8.41 -7.18 -23.04
C PHE A 181 8.89 -8.47 -22.37
N LYS A 182 8.20 -9.58 -22.65
CA LYS A 182 8.64 -10.90 -22.20
C LYS A 182 8.49 -11.94 -23.28
N ARG A 183 9.39 -12.92 -23.30
CA ARG A 183 9.27 -14.10 -24.17
C ARG A 183 8.61 -15.26 -23.46
N PHE A 184 7.95 -16.10 -24.26
CA PHE A 184 7.63 -17.45 -23.88
C PHE A 184 8.90 -18.31 -23.93
N THR A 185 9.68 -18.32 -22.84
CA THR A 185 10.99 -19.00 -22.79
C THR A 185 10.90 -20.50 -22.50
N THR A 186 9.75 -21.00 -22.02
CA THR A 186 9.62 -22.40 -21.58
C THR A 186 8.46 -23.11 -22.27
N LYS A 187 8.46 -24.45 -22.21
CA LYS A 187 7.29 -25.26 -22.62
C LYS A 187 6.12 -25.13 -21.64
N LYS A 188 6.38 -24.74 -20.38
CA LYS A 188 5.38 -24.60 -19.31
C LYS A 188 4.93 -23.14 -19.20
N ILE A 189 4.16 -22.68 -20.19
CA ILE A 189 3.72 -21.29 -20.30
C ILE A 189 2.92 -20.84 -19.07
N ILE A 190 1.86 -21.58 -18.71
CA ILE A 190 0.97 -21.21 -17.61
C ILE A 190 1.70 -21.12 -16.25
N PRO A 191 2.49 -22.12 -15.81
CA PRO A 191 3.26 -21.99 -14.56
C PRO A 191 4.21 -20.80 -14.55
N ARG A 192 4.88 -20.52 -15.68
CA ARG A 192 5.81 -19.40 -15.76
C ARG A 192 5.10 -18.05 -15.65
N ILE A 193 3.91 -17.94 -16.23
CA ILE A 193 3.07 -16.74 -16.10
C ILE A 193 2.63 -16.56 -14.66
N LYS A 194 2.16 -17.62 -13.98
CA LYS A 194 1.78 -17.53 -12.55
C LYS A 194 2.91 -17.07 -11.64
N GLU A 195 4.15 -17.46 -11.95
CA GLU A 195 5.34 -17.04 -11.19
C GLU A 195 5.71 -15.57 -11.47
N MET A 196 5.68 -15.17 -12.74
CA MET A 196 6.21 -13.89 -13.20
C MET A 196 5.19 -12.74 -13.11
N LEU A 197 3.93 -13.00 -13.45
CA LEU A 197 2.86 -12.01 -13.57
C LEU A 197 2.64 -11.16 -12.30
N PRO A 198 2.61 -11.72 -11.07
CA PRO A 198 2.43 -10.93 -9.86
C PRO A 198 3.37 -9.73 -9.74
N HIS A 199 4.64 -9.94 -10.10
CA HIS A 199 5.70 -8.93 -10.01
C HIS A 199 5.38 -7.72 -10.89
N TYR A 200 4.98 -7.95 -12.13
CA TYR A 200 4.64 -6.89 -13.08
C TYR A 200 3.33 -6.21 -12.75
N VAL A 201 2.32 -6.96 -12.30
CA VAL A 201 1.03 -6.40 -11.92
C VAL A 201 1.18 -5.50 -10.69
N SER A 202 1.91 -5.95 -9.66
CA SER A 202 2.26 -5.11 -8.51
C SER A 202 3.04 -3.87 -8.95
N ALA A 203 4.05 -4.03 -9.81
CA ALA A 203 4.87 -2.93 -10.31
C ALA A 203 4.06 -1.85 -11.05
N PHE A 204 3.25 -2.22 -12.03
CA PHE A 204 2.43 -1.29 -12.81
C PHE A 204 1.32 -0.66 -11.95
N ALA A 205 0.63 -1.46 -11.13
CA ALA A 205 -0.45 -0.96 -10.29
C ALA A 205 0.05 0.07 -9.25
N ASN A 206 1.23 -0.15 -8.68
CA ASN A 206 1.83 0.76 -7.70
C ASN A 206 2.50 1.99 -8.32
N THR A 207 2.63 2.06 -9.65
CA THR A 207 3.11 3.24 -10.38
C THR A 207 1.94 3.94 -11.09
N GLN A 208 2.00 4.05 -12.42
CA GLN A 208 1.06 4.79 -13.26
C GLN A 208 0.32 3.85 -14.23
N GLY A 209 0.30 2.55 -13.95
CA GLY A 209 -0.18 1.54 -14.88
C GLY A 209 0.78 1.27 -16.04
N GLY A 210 0.42 0.30 -16.89
CA GLY A 210 1.23 -0.08 -18.04
C GLY A 210 0.82 -1.40 -18.68
N TYR A 211 1.66 -1.85 -19.61
CA TYR A 211 1.41 -2.96 -20.51
C TYR A 211 2.51 -4.00 -20.39
N LEU A 212 2.14 -5.21 -19.97
CA LEU A 212 2.99 -6.39 -20.08
C LEU A 212 2.68 -7.11 -21.39
N ILE A 213 3.64 -7.12 -22.31
CA ILE A 213 3.51 -7.75 -23.63
C ILE A 213 4.34 -9.04 -23.66
N ILE A 214 3.64 -10.18 -23.62
CA ILE A 214 4.25 -11.51 -23.60
C ILE A 214 4.19 -12.12 -25.00
N GLY A 215 5.35 -12.43 -25.55
CA GLY A 215 5.58 -12.90 -26.90
C GLY A 215 6.51 -11.99 -27.72
N VAL A 216 7.13 -10.98 -27.12
CA VAL A 216 8.07 -10.07 -27.77
C VAL A 216 9.46 -10.24 -27.14
N ASP A 217 10.50 -10.27 -27.97
CA ASP A 217 11.89 -10.26 -27.49
C ASP A 217 12.31 -8.84 -27.13
N ASP A 218 12.82 -8.66 -25.92
CA ASP A 218 13.28 -7.36 -25.41
C ASP A 218 14.45 -6.80 -26.24
N LYS A 219 15.43 -7.62 -26.60
CA LYS A 219 16.65 -7.18 -27.28
C LYS A 219 16.41 -6.89 -28.77
N SER A 220 15.77 -7.81 -29.48
CA SER A 220 15.51 -7.63 -30.92
C SER A 220 14.26 -6.79 -31.20
N LYS A 221 13.37 -6.64 -30.21
CA LYS A 221 12.06 -6.00 -30.32
C LYS A 221 11.14 -6.71 -31.33
N GLU A 222 11.40 -7.98 -31.59
CA GLU A 222 10.66 -8.77 -32.58
C GLU A 222 9.52 -9.56 -31.94
N VAL A 223 8.41 -9.66 -32.66
CA VAL A 223 7.26 -10.50 -32.29
C VAL A 223 7.56 -11.97 -32.55
N PHE A 224 7.60 -12.78 -31.50
CA PHE A 224 7.73 -14.24 -31.59
C PHE A 224 6.44 -14.98 -31.25
N GLY A 225 5.64 -14.45 -30.32
CA GLY A 225 4.48 -15.14 -29.75
C GLY A 225 4.81 -16.49 -29.10
N CYS A 226 3.77 -17.26 -28.80
CA CYS A 226 3.83 -18.68 -28.48
C CYS A 226 3.12 -19.48 -29.55
N LYS A 227 3.65 -20.65 -29.92
CA LYS A 227 3.02 -21.50 -30.93
C LYS A 227 1.61 -21.91 -30.49
N ARG A 228 0.66 -21.92 -31.44
CA ARG A 228 -0.77 -22.15 -31.16
C ARG A 228 -1.07 -23.46 -30.45
N GLU A 229 -0.26 -24.50 -30.68
CA GLU A 229 -0.42 -25.82 -30.05
C GLU A 229 0.07 -25.88 -28.59
N LYS A 230 0.77 -24.86 -28.10
CA LYS A 230 1.36 -24.86 -26.75
C LYS A 230 0.45 -24.25 -25.68
N VAL A 231 -0.53 -23.45 -26.06
CA VAL A 231 -1.40 -22.79 -25.11
C VAL A 231 -2.77 -22.54 -25.72
N ASP A 232 -3.80 -22.84 -24.94
CA ASP A 232 -5.16 -22.41 -25.21
C ASP A 232 -5.32 -20.93 -24.79
N PRO A 233 -5.68 -20.01 -25.71
CA PRO A 233 -5.90 -18.59 -25.41
C PRO A 233 -6.89 -18.32 -24.28
N ASP A 234 -7.99 -19.08 -24.20
CA ASP A 234 -9.04 -18.82 -23.22
C ASP A 234 -8.62 -19.30 -21.82
N LEU A 235 -7.97 -20.47 -21.75
CA LEU A 235 -7.30 -20.91 -20.52
C LEU A 235 -6.24 -19.89 -20.07
N LEU A 236 -5.45 -19.34 -21.00
CA LEU A 236 -4.43 -18.34 -20.66
C LEU A 236 -5.04 -17.08 -20.04
N LYS A 237 -6.09 -16.52 -20.67
CA LYS A 237 -6.82 -15.36 -20.13
C LYS A 237 -7.39 -15.66 -18.75
N LYS A 238 -8.01 -16.82 -18.57
CA LYS A 238 -8.59 -17.26 -17.29
C LYS A 238 -7.52 -17.37 -16.19
N GLU A 239 -6.38 -17.97 -16.49
CA GLU A 239 -5.31 -18.15 -15.50
C GLU A 239 -4.63 -16.82 -15.14
N ILE A 240 -4.53 -15.87 -16.07
CA ILE A 240 -4.10 -14.49 -15.79
C ILE A 240 -5.07 -13.82 -14.83
N GLY A 241 -6.37 -13.87 -15.11
CA GLY A 241 -7.39 -13.29 -14.23
C GLY A 241 -7.35 -13.89 -12.82
N ASN A 242 -7.35 -15.22 -12.73
CA ASN A 242 -7.23 -15.95 -11.46
C ASN A 242 -5.97 -15.59 -10.66
N CYS A 243 -4.86 -15.26 -11.35
CA CYS A 243 -3.61 -14.87 -10.70
C CYS A 243 -3.70 -13.45 -10.13
N ILE A 244 -4.26 -12.51 -10.90
CA ILE A 244 -4.36 -11.09 -10.51
C ILE A 244 -5.36 -10.90 -9.36
N GLU A 245 -6.49 -11.60 -9.40
CA GLU A 245 -7.53 -11.50 -8.36
C GLU A 245 -7.07 -12.00 -6.98
N LYS A 246 -6.02 -12.83 -6.92
CA LYS A 246 -5.45 -13.37 -5.67
C LYS A 246 -4.39 -12.47 -5.05
N LEU A 247 -3.97 -11.41 -5.73
CA LEU A 247 -2.93 -10.53 -5.23
C LEU A 247 -3.40 -9.79 -3.98
N PRO A 248 -2.61 -9.76 -2.89
CA PRO A 248 -2.99 -9.01 -1.70
C PRO A 248 -3.00 -7.50 -1.99
N THR A 249 -4.05 -6.83 -1.55
CA THR A 249 -4.19 -5.37 -1.66
C THR A 249 -4.42 -4.75 -0.30
N PHE A 250 -3.87 -3.56 -0.07
CA PHE A 250 -4.20 -2.75 1.10
C PHE A 250 -4.82 -1.44 0.63
N HIS A 251 -5.95 -1.06 1.25
CA HIS A 251 -6.71 0.12 0.86
C HIS A 251 -6.68 1.20 1.93
N PHE A 252 -6.27 2.40 1.50
CA PHE A 252 -6.48 3.65 2.25
C PHE A 252 -7.81 4.32 1.87
N CYS A 253 -8.37 3.98 0.71
CA CYS A 253 -9.61 4.54 0.19
C CYS A 253 -10.85 3.73 0.66
N CYS A 254 -12.01 4.40 0.72
CA CYS A 254 -13.27 3.75 1.11
C CYS A 254 -13.83 2.83 0.02
N LYS A 255 -13.51 3.12 -1.27
CA LYS A 255 -14.05 2.41 -2.43
C LYS A 255 -13.62 0.94 -2.50
N LYS A 256 -12.43 0.62 -1.98
CA LYS A 256 -11.82 -0.73 -1.98
C LYS A 256 -11.96 -1.46 -3.33
N PRO A 257 -11.55 -0.85 -4.47
CA PRO A 257 -11.68 -1.47 -5.77
C PRO A 257 -10.72 -2.67 -5.91
N LYS A 258 -11.08 -3.63 -6.76
CA LYS A 258 -10.11 -4.64 -7.22
C LYS A 258 -9.09 -4.02 -8.17
N VAL A 259 -7.97 -4.71 -8.38
CA VAL A 259 -7.00 -4.32 -9.41
C VAL A 259 -7.69 -4.38 -10.77
N ASN A 260 -7.71 -3.24 -11.49
CA ASN A 260 -8.30 -3.17 -12.81
C ASN A 260 -7.28 -3.55 -13.88
N PHE A 261 -7.65 -4.48 -14.76
CA PHE A 261 -6.77 -4.96 -15.81
C PHE A 261 -7.58 -5.45 -17.01
N THR A 262 -6.96 -5.40 -18.19
CA THR A 262 -7.50 -5.97 -19.42
C THR A 262 -6.50 -6.95 -20.01
N THR A 263 -6.96 -8.11 -20.46
CA THR A 263 -6.11 -9.10 -21.15
C THR A 263 -6.58 -9.29 -22.58
N LYS A 264 -5.70 -9.09 -23.56
CA LYS A 264 -5.98 -9.36 -24.98
C LYS A 264 -4.98 -10.37 -25.52
N ILE A 265 -5.49 -11.29 -26.33
CA ILE A 265 -4.69 -12.27 -27.07
C ILE A 265 -4.69 -11.83 -28.53
N LEU A 266 -3.49 -11.58 -29.07
CA LEU A 266 -3.26 -11.14 -30.43
C LEU A 266 -2.73 -12.29 -31.28
N ASN A 267 -3.30 -12.47 -32.46
CA ASN A 267 -2.91 -13.53 -33.39
C ASN A 267 -1.62 -13.16 -34.14
N VAL A 268 -0.65 -14.07 -34.13
CA VAL A 268 0.62 -13.96 -34.85
C VAL A 268 0.57 -14.85 -36.08
N TYR A 269 0.85 -14.29 -37.24
CA TYR A 269 0.86 -14.99 -38.52
C TYR A 269 2.28 -15.16 -39.06
N GLN A 270 2.57 -16.32 -39.63
CA GLN A 270 3.79 -16.61 -40.36
C GLN A 270 3.41 -17.14 -41.75
N ASN A 271 3.82 -16.44 -42.81
CA ASN A 271 3.42 -16.75 -44.19
C ASN A 271 1.88 -16.88 -44.33
N ASP A 272 1.14 -15.92 -43.78
CA ASP A 272 -0.33 -15.86 -43.75
C ASP A 272 -1.05 -17.01 -43.02
N VAL A 273 -0.31 -17.92 -42.37
CA VAL A 273 -0.86 -18.98 -41.52
C VAL A 273 -0.79 -18.54 -40.06
N LEU A 274 -1.86 -18.80 -39.30
CA LEU A 274 -1.87 -18.59 -37.85
C LEU A 274 -0.76 -19.43 -37.20
N TYR A 275 0.30 -18.76 -36.75
CA TYR A 275 1.44 -19.37 -36.08
C TYR A 275 1.19 -19.53 -34.58
N GLY A 276 0.61 -18.50 -33.95
CA GLY A 276 0.59 -18.43 -32.51
C GLY A 276 -0.02 -17.15 -31.93
N TYR A 277 0.31 -16.88 -30.68
CA TYR A 277 -0.33 -15.81 -29.90
C TYR A 277 0.67 -14.94 -29.15
N VAL A 278 0.41 -13.63 -29.12
CA VAL A 278 0.96 -12.68 -28.15
C VAL A 278 -0.12 -12.40 -27.10
N CYS A 279 0.26 -12.31 -25.84
CA CYS A 279 -0.63 -11.96 -24.75
C CYS A 279 -0.26 -10.57 -24.23
N VAL A 280 -1.20 -9.63 -24.24
CA VAL A 280 -1.04 -8.31 -23.66
C VAL A 280 -1.89 -8.23 -22.39
N VAL A 281 -1.26 -7.85 -21.28
CA VAL A 281 -1.94 -7.54 -20.02
C VAL A 281 -1.75 -6.05 -19.75
N HIS A 282 -2.83 -5.28 -19.89
CA HIS A 282 -2.87 -3.87 -19.51
C HIS A 282 -3.34 -3.78 -18.06
N VAL A 283 -2.55 -3.12 -17.20
CA VAL A 283 -2.83 -2.90 -15.79
C VAL A 283 -3.01 -1.41 -15.58
N GLU A 284 -4.16 -1.02 -15.02
CA GLU A 284 -4.42 0.39 -14.71
C GLU A 284 -3.73 0.82 -13.41
N PRO A 285 -3.44 2.13 -13.25
CA PRO A 285 -2.92 2.64 -11.99
C PRO A 285 -3.88 2.34 -10.83
N PHE A 286 -3.34 1.83 -9.72
CA PHE A 286 -4.13 1.49 -8.55
C PHE A 286 -4.06 2.60 -7.49
N CYS A 287 -5.22 2.96 -6.94
CA CYS A 287 -5.36 4.06 -5.98
C CYS A 287 -4.66 3.82 -4.64
N CYS A 288 -4.36 2.57 -4.28
CA CYS A 288 -3.68 2.21 -3.04
C CYS A 288 -2.45 1.34 -3.34
N VAL A 289 -2.27 0.20 -2.66
CA VAL A 289 -1.10 -0.67 -2.87
C VAL A 289 -1.49 -2.11 -3.18
N VAL A 290 -0.74 -2.72 -4.10
CA VAL A 290 -0.86 -4.11 -4.54
C VAL A 290 0.45 -4.84 -4.27
N PHE A 291 0.39 -5.94 -3.54
CA PHE A 291 1.54 -6.80 -3.25
C PHE A 291 1.59 -7.97 -4.24
N THR A 292 2.77 -8.57 -4.41
CA THR A 292 2.90 -9.85 -5.13
C THR A 292 2.44 -11.02 -4.28
N GLU A 293 2.69 -10.94 -2.97
CA GLU A 293 2.29 -11.88 -1.93
C GLU A 293 2.44 -11.18 -0.56
N ALA A 294 2.16 -11.88 0.55
CA ALA A 294 2.40 -11.33 1.87
C ALA A 294 3.88 -10.91 2.05
N PRO A 295 4.21 -9.86 2.82
CA PRO A 295 5.60 -9.48 3.05
C PRO A 295 6.42 -10.58 3.72
N ASP A 296 7.72 -10.63 3.44
CA ASP A 296 8.67 -11.47 4.16
C ASP A 296 9.07 -10.77 5.47
N SER A 297 8.12 -10.77 6.42
CA SER A 297 8.29 -10.19 7.74
C SER A 297 7.52 -11.04 8.75
N TRP A 298 8.11 -11.24 9.93
CA TRP A 298 7.60 -12.16 10.94
C TRP A 298 7.50 -11.48 12.30
N VAL A 299 6.65 -12.03 13.16
CA VAL A 299 6.46 -11.65 14.56
C VAL A 299 6.28 -12.91 15.42
N ILE A 300 6.51 -12.78 16.72
CA ILE A 300 6.10 -13.82 17.68
C ILE A 300 4.64 -13.60 18.06
N ARG A 301 3.79 -14.60 17.80
CA ARG A 301 2.38 -14.63 18.24
C ARG A 301 2.04 -16.03 18.74
N ASP A 302 1.35 -16.09 19.88
CA ASP A 302 0.93 -17.35 20.51
C ASP A 302 2.10 -18.34 20.63
N ASN A 303 3.24 -17.85 21.09
CA ASN A 303 4.50 -18.58 21.24
C ASN A 303 5.06 -19.19 19.94
N SER A 304 4.67 -18.67 18.78
CA SER A 304 5.10 -19.17 17.47
C SER A 304 5.59 -18.05 16.55
N VAL A 305 6.54 -18.37 15.66
CA VAL A 305 6.99 -17.46 14.59
C VAL A 305 5.92 -17.42 13.51
N THR A 306 5.24 -16.28 13.37
CA THR A 306 4.13 -16.09 12.43
C THR A 306 4.49 -15.06 11.37
N ARG A 307 4.28 -15.36 10.09
CA ARG A 307 4.45 -14.41 8.98
C ARG A 307 3.32 -13.38 9.03
N LEU A 308 3.67 -12.10 8.90
CA LEU A 308 2.68 -11.02 8.83
C LEU A 308 1.89 -11.10 7.53
N THR A 309 0.58 -10.89 7.63
CA THR A 309 -0.24 -10.58 6.46
C THR A 309 0.09 -9.18 5.94
N ALA A 310 -0.24 -8.90 4.67
CA ALA A 310 -0.04 -7.57 4.09
C ALA A 310 -0.73 -6.47 4.92
N GLU A 311 -1.94 -6.73 5.42
CA GLU A 311 -2.70 -5.79 6.27
C GLU A 311 -2.00 -5.50 7.59
N GLN A 312 -1.57 -6.54 8.31
CA GLN A 312 -0.86 -6.38 9.58
C GLN A 312 0.47 -5.66 9.38
N TRP A 313 1.20 -6.01 8.31
CA TRP A 313 2.47 -5.39 7.97
C TRP A 313 2.33 -3.88 7.70
N VAL A 314 1.36 -3.46 6.88
CA VAL A 314 1.11 -2.03 6.61
C VAL A 314 0.70 -1.30 7.88
N THR A 315 -0.16 -1.91 8.69
CA THR A 315 -0.64 -1.34 9.97
C THR A 315 0.54 -1.06 10.91
N MET A 316 1.45 -2.03 11.06
CA MET A 316 2.64 -1.88 11.90
C MET A 316 3.65 -0.88 11.31
N MET A 317 3.86 -0.89 9.98
CA MET A 317 4.78 0.03 9.30
C MET A 317 4.36 1.50 9.44
N LEU A 318 3.05 1.77 9.38
CA LEU A 318 2.49 3.12 9.47
C LEU A 318 2.08 3.52 10.88
N ASP A 319 2.22 2.64 11.87
CA ASP A 319 1.75 2.85 13.25
C ASP A 319 0.25 3.23 13.30
N ILE A 320 -0.55 2.56 12.48
CA ILE A 320 -1.99 2.75 12.49
C ILE A 320 -2.51 1.98 13.70
N GLN A 321 -3.04 2.69 14.70
CA GLN A 321 -3.71 2.08 15.84
C GLN A 321 -4.77 1.09 15.34
N SER A 322 -4.55 -0.21 15.56
CA SER A 322 -5.55 -1.24 15.26
C SER A 322 -6.66 -1.13 16.29
N GLY A 323 -7.59 -0.19 16.10
CA GLY A 323 -8.92 -0.35 16.66
C GLY A 323 -9.44 -1.73 16.25
N LYS A 324 -10.05 -2.46 17.19
CA LYS A 324 -10.63 -3.80 17.02
C LYS A 324 -11.18 -4.03 15.60
N PRO A 325 -11.02 -5.25 15.02
CA PRO A 325 -11.54 -5.56 13.69
C PRO A 325 -13.07 -5.41 13.72
N GLY A 326 -13.53 -4.33 13.14
CA GLY A 326 -14.89 -3.83 13.33
C GLY A 326 -15.03 -2.37 12.96
N ASN A 327 -13.99 -1.55 13.07
CA ASN A 327 -13.98 -0.17 12.57
C ASN A 327 -12.56 0.27 12.21
N SER A 328 -12.06 -0.15 11.04
CA SER A 328 -11.19 0.78 10.33
C SER A 328 -12.08 1.95 9.96
N ILE A 329 -11.84 3.10 10.59
CA ILE A 329 -12.59 4.33 10.32
C ILE A 329 -12.18 4.82 8.92
N CYS A 330 -12.69 4.15 7.89
CA CYS A 330 -13.25 4.85 6.77
C CYS A 330 -14.42 5.66 7.36
N CYS A 331 -14.13 6.86 7.88
CA CYS A 331 -15.17 7.86 8.14
C CYS A 331 -15.78 8.24 6.78
N GLY A 332 -16.62 7.37 6.24
CA GLY A 332 -17.71 7.76 5.37
C GLY A 332 -18.83 8.19 6.28
N CYS A 333 -19.22 9.47 6.19
CA CYS A 333 -20.29 10.06 6.98
C CYS A 333 -21.58 9.21 6.99
N GLU A 334 -21.81 8.35 5.99
CA GLU A 334 -23.04 7.56 5.89
C GLU A 334 -23.30 6.60 7.06
N SER A 335 -22.27 5.93 7.61
CA SER A 335 -22.49 4.95 8.70
C SER A 335 -22.76 5.64 10.04
N LEU A 336 -22.05 6.74 10.30
CA LEU A 336 -22.27 7.62 11.45
C LEU A 336 -23.61 8.34 11.34
N CYS A 337 -23.96 8.88 10.18
CA CYS A 337 -25.25 9.52 9.93
C CYS A 337 -26.41 8.54 10.10
N LYS A 338 -26.33 7.33 9.54
CA LYS A 338 -27.37 6.30 9.73
C LYS A 338 -27.59 5.96 11.20
N LYS A 339 -26.52 5.86 11.98
CA LYS A 339 -26.60 5.61 13.44
C LYS A 339 -27.09 6.84 14.22
N LEU A 340 -26.70 8.05 13.80
CA LEU A 340 -27.15 9.30 14.43
C LEU A 340 -28.65 9.55 14.18
N PHE A 341 -29.12 9.30 12.95
CA PHE A 341 -30.54 9.44 12.58
C PHE A 341 -31.41 8.30 13.12
N SER A 342 -30.85 7.09 13.32
CA SER A 342 -31.57 6.03 14.03
C SER A 342 -31.81 6.40 15.49
N ASP A 343 -30.81 7.01 16.14
CA ASP A 343 -30.90 7.43 17.54
C ASP A 343 -31.78 8.69 17.71
N HIS A 344 -31.85 9.55 16.68
CA HIS A 344 -32.59 10.81 16.69
C HIS A 344 -33.36 11.04 15.38
N LYS A 345 -34.54 10.42 15.25
CA LYS A 345 -35.38 10.49 14.03
C LYS A 345 -35.72 11.92 13.59
N GLY A 346 -35.89 12.86 14.53
CA GLY A 346 -36.19 14.27 14.21
C GLY A 346 -35.02 15.05 13.60
N LEU A 347 -33.78 14.54 13.74
CA LEU A 347 -32.57 15.22 13.24
C LEU A 347 -32.46 15.14 11.71
N GLU A 348 -32.96 14.05 11.10
CA GLU A 348 -32.95 13.87 9.65
C GLU A 348 -33.88 14.87 8.94
N GLU A 349 -35.08 15.07 9.49
CA GLU A 349 -36.04 16.09 9.04
C GLU A 349 -35.44 17.50 9.18
N LEU A 350 -34.87 17.82 10.36
CA LEU A 350 -34.21 19.10 10.62
C LEU A 350 -33.08 19.39 9.63
N MET A 351 -32.27 18.38 9.27
CA MET A 351 -31.23 18.53 8.26
C MET A 351 -31.81 18.78 6.86
N LYS A 352 -32.87 18.08 6.47
CA LYS A 352 -33.52 18.28 5.16
C LYS A 352 -34.15 19.69 5.06
N THR A 353 -34.73 20.19 6.15
CA THR A 353 -35.30 21.54 6.19
C THR A 353 -34.22 22.62 6.17
N GLN A 354 -33.18 22.50 7.01
CA GLN A 354 -32.11 23.49 7.08
C GLN A 354 -31.21 23.55 5.83
N VAL A 355 -30.99 22.40 5.16
CA VAL A 355 -30.23 22.34 3.90
C VAL A 355 -31.03 22.89 2.71
N ASN A 356 -32.37 22.81 2.77
CA ASN A 356 -33.23 23.34 1.72
C ASN A 356 -33.57 24.82 1.87
N GLU A 357 -33.56 25.37 3.10
CA GLU A 357 -34.01 26.75 3.32
C GLU A 357 -32.94 27.82 3.17
N ASP A 358 -31.64 27.54 3.32
CA ASP A 358 -30.60 28.52 3.00
C ASP A 358 -29.23 27.85 3.01
N THR A 359 -28.57 27.70 1.86
CA THR A 359 -27.09 27.85 1.71
C THR A 359 -26.63 27.56 0.28
N LYS A 360 -26.47 28.63 -0.52
CA LYS A 360 -25.54 28.66 -1.68
C LYS A 360 -24.08 28.89 -1.22
N SER A 361 -23.68 28.38 -0.05
CA SER A 361 -22.33 28.59 0.51
C SER A 361 -21.72 27.29 1.07
N PRO A 362 -20.40 27.06 0.89
CA PRO A 362 -19.73 25.84 1.32
C PRO A 362 -19.36 25.93 2.82
N GLY A 363 -20.32 25.69 3.70
CA GLY A 363 -20.08 25.51 5.14
C GLY A 363 -19.90 24.03 5.50
N VAL A 364 -19.14 23.75 6.56
CA VAL A 364 -19.02 22.39 7.15
C VAL A 364 -19.85 22.34 8.42
N VAL A 365 -20.82 21.43 8.48
CA VAL A 365 -21.61 21.15 9.69
C VAL A 365 -20.93 20.02 10.48
N ILE A 366 -20.59 20.28 11.74
CA ILE A 366 -19.95 19.30 12.64
C ILE A 366 -20.91 18.97 13.77
N PHE A 367 -21.18 17.68 14.00
CA PHE A 367 -21.93 17.17 15.14
C PHE A 367 -20.97 16.52 16.15
N SER A 368 -20.95 17.02 17.39
CA SER A 368 -20.21 16.41 18.50
C SER A 368 -21.19 15.84 19.52
N ARG A 369 -21.01 14.57 19.91
CA ARG A 369 -21.79 13.93 20.98
C ARG A 369 -21.34 14.33 22.40
N SER A 370 -20.22 15.04 22.56
CA SER A 370 -19.47 15.03 23.82
C SER A 370 -19.32 16.37 24.54
N TRP A 371 -20.07 17.43 24.21
CA TRP A 371 -19.93 18.73 24.92
C TRP A 371 -21.08 19.07 25.87
N ALA A 372 -22.07 18.18 26.04
CA ALA A 372 -23.18 18.38 26.99
C ALA A 372 -23.00 17.64 28.32
N SER A 373 -21.86 16.97 28.56
CA SER A 373 -21.71 16.10 29.73
C SER A 373 -21.09 16.76 30.97
N ASP A 374 -20.61 18.01 30.89
CA ASP A 374 -19.94 18.71 32.01
C ASP A 374 -20.66 19.95 32.54
N VAL A 375 -21.91 20.20 32.14
CA VAL A 375 -22.75 21.22 32.79
C VAL A 375 -23.74 20.50 33.68
N GLY A 376 -23.42 20.41 34.98
CA GLY A 376 -24.17 19.68 36.01
C GLY A 376 -25.62 20.11 36.17
N LEU A 377 -26.50 19.66 35.27
CA LEU A 377 -27.95 19.84 35.34
C LEU A 377 -28.62 18.52 35.71
N ARG A 378 -29.43 18.56 36.77
CA ARG A 378 -30.16 17.40 37.29
C ARG A 378 -31.15 16.88 36.23
N LYS A 379 -31.16 15.56 36.06
CA LYS A 379 -32.16 14.82 35.28
C LYS A 379 -33.50 14.90 35.99
N GLU A 380 -34.35 15.84 35.62
CA GLU A 380 -35.80 15.68 35.79
C GLU A 380 -36.54 16.74 34.95
N HIS A 381 -37.39 16.25 34.04
CA HIS A 381 -38.42 16.98 33.28
C HIS A 381 -37.96 17.98 32.19
N SER A 382 -37.49 17.48 31.03
CA SER A 382 -37.76 18.06 29.69
C SER A 382 -37.16 17.15 28.57
N PRO A 383 -37.89 16.82 27.49
CA PRO A 383 -37.41 15.89 26.45
C PRO A 383 -36.57 16.55 25.32
N ASN A 384 -36.11 17.79 25.50
CA ASN A 384 -35.39 18.53 24.45
C ASN A 384 -33.92 18.74 24.84
N TYR A 385 -33.05 17.78 24.52
CA TYR A 385 -31.62 18.07 24.47
C TYR A 385 -31.31 18.83 23.19
N ILE A 386 -31.02 20.13 23.34
CA ILE A 386 -30.60 21.04 22.27
C ILE A 386 -29.24 20.58 21.76
N CYS A 387 -29.18 20.20 20.48
CA CYS A 387 -27.92 20.03 19.77
C CYS A 387 -27.35 21.45 19.52
N MET A 388 -26.22 21.79 20.13
CA MET A 388 -25.53 23.04 19.80
C MET A 388 -24.93 22.91 18.39
N CYS A 389 -25.60 23.49 17.39
CA CYS A 389 -25.03 23.72 16.06
C CYS A 389 -24.07 24.91 16.14
N VAL A 390 -22.77 24.67 16.01
CA VAL A 390 -21.80 25.76 15.83
C VAL A 390 -21.57 25.95 14.33
N TYR A 391 -22.13 27.02 13.77
CA TYR A 391 -21.80 27.48 12.41
C TYR A 391 -20.47 28.25 12.46
N ILE A 392 -19.38 27.67 11.95
CA ILE A 392 -18.08 28.36 11.88
C ILE A 392 -17.89 28.90 10.46
N TYR A 393 -17.99 30.22 10.30
CA TYR A 393 -17.49 30.93 9.12
C TYR A 393 -15.98 31.14 9.26
N ILE A 394 -15.19 30.53 8.38
CA ILE A 394 -13.74 30.73 8.36
C ILE A 394 -13.43 32.00 7.57
N TYR A 395 -13.23 33.12 8.26
CA TYR A 395 -12.34 34.18 7.81
C TYR A 395 -11.16 34.28 8.77
N ILE A 396 -9.97 33.92 8.28
CA ILE A 396 -8.70 33.93 8.98
C ILE A 396 -8.32 35.38 9.28
N PHE A 397 -8.84 35.95 10.38
CA PHE A 397 -8.25 37.08 11.11
C PHE A 397 -8.96 37.41 12.44
N PHE A 398 -10.23 36.99 12.63
CA PHE A 398 -11.02 37.34 13.83
C PHE A 398 -11.00 36.32 14.98
N PHE A 399 -10.36 35.16 14.78
CA PHE A 399 -10.43 34.04 15.73
C PHE A 399 -9.76 34.34 17.09
N PHE A 400 -8.76 35.23 17.13
CA PHE A 400 -8.06 35.55 18.37
C PHE A 400 -8.82 36.50 19.30
N PHE A 401 -9.64 37.42 18.76
CA PHE A 401 -10.28 38.45 19.59
C PHE A 401 -11.55 37.95 20.29
N PHE A 402 -12.34 37.10 19.62
CA PHE A 402 -13.58 36.58 20.19
C PHE A 402 -13.35 35.52 21.27
N PHE A 403 -12.31 34.68 21.11
CA PHE A 403 -11.97 33.64 22.08
C PHE A 403 -11.48 34.23 23.41
N PHE A 404 -10.74 35.35 23.37
CA PHE A 404 -10.23 36.00 24.58
C PHE A 404 -11.34 36.75 25.35
N PHE A 405 -12.25 37.42 24.63
CA PHE A 405 -13.33 38.19 25.27
C PHE A 405 -14.35 37.30 25.98
N PHE A 406 -14.69 36.15 25.39
CA PHE A 406 -15.61 35.19 26.00
C PHE A 406 -14.99 34.47 27.21
N PHE A 407 -13.68 34.19 27.16
CA PHE A 407 -12.95 33.58 28.28
C PHE A 407 -12.87 34.53 29.49
N CYS A 408 -12.68 35.83 29.28
CA CYS A 408 -12.67 36.82 30.36
C CYS A 408 -14.05 37.02 31.02
N LEU A 409 -15.14 37.01 30.25
CA LEU A 409 -16.50 37.17 30.80
C LEU A 409 -16.95 35.98 31.64
N VAL A 410 -16.54 34.76 31.29
CA VAL A 410 -16.86 33.54 32.04
C VAL A 410 -16.06 33.44 33.33
N ILE A 411 -14.80 33.91 33.35
CA ILE A 411 -13.98 33.92 34.58
C ILE A 411 -14.45 35.00 35.58
N LEU A 412 -14.98 36.14 35.10
CA LEU A 412 -15.39 37.25 35.94
C LEU A 412 -16.85 37.19 36.42
N GLY A 413 -17.62 36.18 36.02
CA GLY A 413 -18.96 35.91 36.57
C GLY A 413 -20.00 37.01 36.33
N LEU A 414 -19.85 37.83 35.28
CA LEU A 414 -20.82 38.88 34.93
C LEU A 414 -21.74 38.39 33.80
N HIS A 415 -23.03 38.33 34.10
CA HIS A 415 -24.09 38.00 33.13
C HIS A 415 -24.45 39.26 32.30
N PRO A 416 -24.39 39.25 30.96
CA PRO A 416 -24.84 40.39 30.18
C PRO A 416 -26.36 40.31 29.95
N TRP A 417 -27.11 41.21 30.58
CA TRP A 417 -28.46 41.58 30.16
C TRP A 417 -28.39 42.76 29.17
N HIS A 418 -29.19 42.67 28.11
CA HIS A 418 -29.60 43.73 27.17
C HIS A 418 -28.55 44.73 26.67
N MET A 419 -28.14 44.58 25.41
CA MET A 419 -27.85 45.74 24.55
C MET A 419 -28.49 45.52 23.17
N GLU A 420 -29.50 46.34 22.89
CA GLU A 420 -30.08 46.54 21.56
C GLU A 420 -29.02 47.09 20.61
N VAL A 421 -28.96 46.56 19.39
CA VAL A 421 -28.18 47.16 18.29
C VAL A 421 -29.17 47.93 17.39
N PRO A 422 -28.99 49.24 17.14
CA PRO A 422 -29.85 50.01 16.26
C PRO A 422 -29.67 49.62 14.79
N ARG A 423 -30.75 49.77 14.02
CA ARG A 423 -30.82 49.51 12.57
C ARG A 423 -29.85 50.40 11.78
N LEU A 424 -29.28 49.78 10.75
CA LEU A 424 -28.46 50.36 9.68
C LEU A 424 -29.13 51.57 8.98
N GLY A 425 -28.30 52.55 8.63
CA GLY A 425 -28.59 53.57 7.62
C GLY A 425 -27.47 53.62 6.59
N VAL A 426 -27.83 53.18 5.36
CA VAL A 426 -27.24 53.33 4.01
C VAL A 426 -25.77 52.95 3.81
#